data_AF-A0AAN1JN41-F1
#
_entry.id   AF-A0AAN1JN41-F1
#
_cell.length_a   1.000
_cell.length_b   1.000
_cell.length_c   1.000
_cell.angle_alpha   90.00
_cell.angle_beta   90.00
_cell.angle_gamma   90.00
#
_symmetry.space_group_name_H-M   'P 1'
#
loop_
_entity.id
_entity.type
_entity.pdbx_description
1 polymer ?
#
loop_
_entity_poly.entity_id
_entity_poly.type
_entity_poly.pdbx_seq_one_letter_code
_entity_poly.pdbx_strand_id
1 'polypeptide(L)'
;MDERKRDSMVAYLRRRMKEFGIKPEDLASVLASDQSEQKEARYRNATGEVWSGEGEMPRWLKQAISAGQSLEHFELSSQAAVPLTGKAVDWRDDPFAGSPLARRDGH
;
A
#
# COMPACT_ATOMS: atom_id res chain seq x y z
N MET A 1 14.81 9.27 -14.12
CA MET A 1 13.47 9.89 -14.00
C MET A 1 13.70 11.35 -13.66
N ASP A 2 13.33 12.23 -14.58
CA ASP A 2 13.91 13.57 -14.73
C ASP A 2 13.66 14.50 -13.55
N GLU A 3 14.75 15.00 -12.95
CA GLU A 3 14.71 16.02 -11.89
C GLU A 3 13.94 17.27 -12.34
N ARG A 4 14.01 17.60 -13.63
CA ARG A 4 13.22 18.66 -14.28
C ARG A 4 11.70 18.44 -14.20
N LYS A 5 11.25 17.18 -14.28
CA LYS A 5 9.81 16.84 -14.19
C LYS A 5 9.32 16.96 -12.75
N ARG A 6 10.16 16.57 -11.78
CA ARG A 6 9.88 16.79 -10.34
C ARG A 6 9.79 18.28 -10.02
N ASP A 7 10.74 19.07 -10.48
CA ASP A 7 10.76 20.52 -10.24
C ASP A 7 9.53 21.21 -10.85
N SER A 8 9.18 20.84 -12.09
CA SER A 8 7.96 21.32 -12.76
C SER A 8 6.69 20.97 -11.98
N MET A 9 6.62 19.74 -11.44
CA MET A 9 5.47 19.31 -10.62
C MET A 9 5.40 20.09 -9.31
N VAL A 10 6.53 20.32 -8.64
CA VAL A 10 6.61 21.09 -7.39
C VAL A 10 6.19 22.54 -7.62
N ALA A 11 6.64 23.16 -8.70
CA ALA A 11 6.24 24.52 -9.08
C ALA A 11 4.73 24.61 -9.35
N TYR A 12 4.18 23.61 -10.07
CA TYR A 12 2.74 23.51 -10.33
C TYR A 12 1.93 23.36 -9.03
N LEU A 13 2.33 22.45 -8.14
CA LEU A 13 1.69 22.24 -6.84
C LEU A 13 1.71 23.51 -5.98
N ARG A 14 2.87 24.18 -5.87
CA ARG A 14 3.00 25.44 -5.11
C ARG A 14 2.05 26.53 -5.64
N ARG A 15 1.93 26.66 -6.97
CA ARG A 15 0.99 27.60 -7.59
C ARG A 15 -0.46 27.26 -7.24
N ARG A 16 -0.82 25.98 -7.29
CA ARG A 16 -2.17 25.51 -6.99
C ARG A 16 -2.52 25.66 -5.50
N MET A 17 -1.56 25.39 -4.61
CA MET A 17 -1.71 25.65 -3.18
C MET A 17 -1.99 27.13 -2.90
N LYS A 18 -1.26 28.04 -3.56
CA LYS A 18 -1.51 29.49 -3.45
C LYS A 18 -2.91 29.88 -3.93
N GLU A 19 -3.40 29.29 -5.01
CA GLU A 19 -4.74 29.57 -5.56
C GLU A 19 -5.86 29.15 -4.60
N PHE A 20 -5.69 28.03 -3.90
CA PHE A 20 -6.65 27.54 -2.90
C PHE A 20 -6.41 28.06 -1.48
N GLY A 21 -5.39 28.92 -1.28
CA GLY A 21 -5.04 29.43 0.06
C GLY A 21 -4.49 28.36 1.01
N ILE A 22 -4.02 27.22 0.48
CA ILE A 22 -3.40 26.15 1.27
C ILE A 22 -1.97 26.58 1.62
N LYS A 23 -1.70 26.74 2.91
CA LYS A 23 -0.35 27.05 3.39
C LYS A 23 0.50 25.78 3.41
N PRO A 24 1.76 25.84 2.93
CA PRO A 24 2.64 24.67 2.98
C PRO A 24 2.90 24.18 4.41
N GLU A 25 2.86 25.07 5.40
CA GLU A 25 2.99 24.73 6.82
C GLU A 25 1.80 23.90 7.34
N ASP A 26 0.58 24.23 6.92
CA ASP A 26 -0.64 23.50 7.28
C ASP A 26 -0.62 22.10 6.67
N LEU A 27 -0.28 22.01 5.37
CA LEU A 27 -0.09 20.74 4.69
C LEU A 27 1.01 19.89 5.36
N ALA A 28 2.13 20.51 5.74
CA ALA A 28 3.22 19.81 6.43
C ALA A 28 2.78 19.30 7.81
N SER A 29 1.97 20.06 8.55
CA SER A 29 1.45 19.64 9.86
C SER A 29 0.52 18.44 9.73
N VAL A 30 -0.41 18.46 8.76
CA VAL A 30 -1.34 17.34 8.51
C VAL A 30 -0.57 16.09 8.08
N LEU A 31 0.41 16.23 7.19
CA LEU A 31 1.28 15.13 6.77
C LEU A 31 2.11 14.56 7.93
N ALA A 32 2.61 15.42 8.82
CA ALA A 32 3.38 14.99 9.98
C ALA A 32 2.51 14.21 10.97
N SER A 33 1.29 14.68 11.25
CA SER A 33 0.31 13.98 12.10
C SER A 33 -0.09 12.63 11.52
N ASP A 34 -0.44 12.59 10.24
CA ASP A 34 -0.78 11.35 9.52
C ASP A 34 0.41 10.38 9.51
N GLN A 35 1.64 10.86 9.32
CA GLN A 35 2.84 10.02 9.42
C GLN A 35 3.09 9.50 10.84
N SER A 36 2.84 10.29 11.89
CA SER A 36 2.92 9.78 13.27
C SER A 36 1.87 8.71 13.52
N GLU A 37 0.63 8.92 13.10
CA GLU A 37 -0.47 7.96 13.26
C GLU A 37 -0.21 6.67 12.46
N GLN A 38 0.35 6.80 11.24
CA GLN A 38 0.80 5.66 10.45
C GLN A 38 2.01 4.94 11.05
N LYS A 39 2.90 5.65 11.74
CA LYS A 39 4.07 5.06 12.41
C LYS A 39 3.69 4.33 13.70
N GLU A 40 2.65 4.81 14.38
CA GLU A 40 2.05 4.15 15.54
C GLU A 40 1.21 2.95 15.13
N ALA A 41 0.52 3.02 13.99
CA ALA A 41 -0.16 1.88 13.38
C ALA A 41 0.86 0.81 12.94
N ARG A 42 0.98 -0.26 13.72
CA ARG A 42 1.86 -1.39 13.39
C ARG A 42 1.25 -2.31 12.33
N TYR A 43 -0.07 -2.48 12.35
CA TYR A 43 -0.82 -3.39 11.49
C TYR A 43 -1.98 -2.68 10.78
N ARG A 44 -2.31 -3.07 9.54
CA ARG A 44 -3.43 -2.56 8.73
C ARG A 44 -4.08 -3.65 7.91
N ASN A 45 -5.41 -3.63 7.82
CA ASN A 45 -6.17 -4.55 6.97
C ASN A 45 -6.62 -3.92 5.64
N ALA A 46 -7.12 -4.77 4.72
CA ALA A 46 -7.59 -4.34 3.40
C ALA A 46 -8.83 -3.42 3.44
N THR A 47 -9.59 -3.43 4.54
CA THR A 47 -10.76 -2.56 4.74
C THR A 47 -10.37 -1.18 5.28
N GLY A 48 -9.11 -0.97 5.63
CA GLY A 48 -8.57 0.29 6.14
C GLY A 48 -8.48 0.38 7.67
N GLU A 49 -8.84 -0.67 8.41
CA GLU A 49 -8.66 -0.70 9.86
C GLU A 49 -7.18 -0.87 10.21
N VAL A 50 -6.70 -0.12 11.20
CA VAL A 50 -5.32 -0.16 11.69
C VAL A 50 -5.27 -0.59 13.15
N TRP A 51 -4.16 -1.20 13.56
CA TRP A 51 -3.91 -1.57 14.94
C TRP A 51 -2.45 -1.33 15.30
N SER A 52 -2.22 -0.59 16.38
CA SER A 52 -0.88 -0.21 16.83
C SER A 52 -0.09 -1.35 17.47
N GLY A 53 -0.72 -2.51 17.72
CA GLY A 53 -0.13 -3.60 18.50
C GLY A 53 -0.26 -3.40 20.01
N GLU A 54 -0.76 -2.24 20.44
CA GLU A 54 -1.06 -1.91 21.83
C GLU A 54 -2.57 -2.09 22.09
N GLY A 55 -2.93 -2.66 23.25
CA GLY A 55 -4.32 -2.86 23.66
C GLY A 55 -4.98 -4.14 23.14
N GLU A 56 -6.32 -4.15 23.14
CA GLU A 56 -7.10 -5.33 22.73
C GLU A 56 -6.97 -5.59 21.22
N MET A 57 -6.64 -6.82 20.86
CA MET A 57 -6.58 -7.24 19.47
C MET A 57 -7.96 -7.11 18.79
N PRO A 58 -8.06 -6.38 17.66
CA PRO A 58 -9.33 -6.15 17.00
C PRO A 58 -9.88 -7.43 16.36
N ARG A 59 -11.21 -7.43 16.12
CA ARG A 59 -11.93 -8.61 15.59
C ARG A 59 -11.41 -9.05 14.23
N TRP A 60 -11.07 -8.11 13.34
CA TRP A 60 -10.53 -8.42 12.02
C TRP A 60 -9.21 -9.19 12.13
N LEU A 61 -8.35 -8.84 13.09
CA LEU A 61 -7.05 -9.48 13.24
C LEU A 61 -7.19 -10.88 13.84
N LYS A 62 -8.08 -11.03 14.84
CA LYS A 62 -8.45 -12.35 15.40
C LYS A 62 -9.02 -13.28 14.32
N GLN A 63 -9.87 -12.75 13.45
CA GLN A 63 -10.46 -13.50 12.34
C GLN A 63 -9.42 -13.88 11.29
N ALA A 64 -8.53 -12.96 10.92
CA ALA A 64 -7.46 -13.23 9.96
C ALA A 64 -6.49 -14.32 10.46
N ILE A 65 -6.09 -14.26 11.74
CA ILE A 65 -5.25 -15.29 12.37
C ILE A 65 -5.99 -16.64 12.39
N SER A 66 -7.28 -16.63 12.73
CA SER A 66 -8.11 -17.85 12.72
C SER A 66 -8.27 -18.44 11.32
N ALA A 67 -8.22 -17.60 10.28
CA ALA A 67 -8.22 -18.01 8.88
C ALA A 67 -6.84 -18.49 8.38
N GLY A 68 -5.81 -18.49 9.24
CA GLY A 68 -4.45 -18.93 8.92
C GLY A 68 -3.57 -17.86 8.29
N GLN A 69 -3.97 -16.59 8.30
CA GLN A 69 -3.11 -15.50 7.85
C GLN A 69 -2.13 -15.08 8.95
N SER A 70 -0.86 -14.89 8.58
CA SER A 70 0.17 -14.38 9.48
C SER A 70 -0.03 -12.89 9.77
N LEU A 71 0.24 -12.49 11.02
CA LEU A 71 0.23 -11.11 11.49
C LEU A 71 1.15 -10.19 10.65
N GLU A 72 2.25 -10.73 10.13
CA GLU A 72 3.21 -10.06 9.23
C GLU A 72 2.56 -9.56 7.94
N HIS A 73 1.51 -10.22 7.44
CA HIS A 73 0.79 -9.80 6.24
C HIS A 73 0.07 -8.46 6.41
N PHE A 74 -0.25 -8.13 7.66
CA PHE A 74 -0.91 -6.89 8.02
C PHE A 74 0.09 -5.84 8.49
N GLU A 75 1.37 -6.15 8.65
CA GLU A 75 2.34 -5.21 9.21
C GLU A 75 2.60 -4.06 8.22
N LEU A 76 2.49 -2.81 8.71
CA LEU A 76 2.72 -1.59 7.93
C LEU A 76 4.21 -1.29 7.67
N SER A 77 5.10 -2.20 8.07
CA SER A 77 6.52 -2.10 7.76
C SER A 77 6.68 -1.83 6.27
N SER A 78 7.45 -0.80 5.92
CA SER A 78 7.70 -0.34 4.56
C SER A 78 8.31 -1.40 3.62
N GLN A 79 8.51 -2.62 4.13
CA GLN A 79 8.73 -3.79 3.34
C GLN A 79 7.41 -4.20 2.69
N ALA A 80 7.24 -3.87 1.42
CA ALA A 80 6.38 -4.65 0.54
C ALA A 80 6.86 -6.12 0.59
N ALA A 81 6.39 -6.87 1.58
CA ALA A 81 6.37 -8.32 1.55
C ALA A 81 5.35 -8.66 0.48
N VAL A 82 5.84 -8.75 -0.76
CA VAL A 82 5.30 -9.66 -1.77
C VAL A 82 4.70 -10.85 -1.03
N PRO A 83 3.39 -11.14 -1.18
CA PRO A 83 2.82 -12.31 -0.54
C PRO A 83 3.57 -13.52 -1.08
N LEU A 84 4.49 -14.05 -0.28
CA LEU A 84 5.10 -15.34 -0.50
C LEU A 84 4.05 -16.36 -0.06
N THR A 85 2.92 -16.38 -0.77
CA THR A 85 2.09 -17.58 -0.83
C THR A 85 3.05 -18.67 -1.30
N GLY A 86 3.36 -19.59 -0.38
CA GLY A 86 4.32 -20.66 -0.62
C GLY A 86 4.03 -21.38 -1.93
N LYS A 87 5.13 -21.76 -2.59
CA LYS A 87 5.29 -22.23 -3.98
C LYS A 87 5.46 -21.09 -4.98
N ALA A 88 6.70 -20.94 -5.44
CA ALA A 88 6.97 -20.46 -6.79
C ALA A 88 5.94 -21.09 -7.73
N VAL A 89 5.07 -20.28 -8.31
CA VAL A 89 4.20 -20.72 -9.41
C VAL A 89 5.15 -21.09 -10.53
N ASP A 90 5.39 -22.39 -10.69
CA ASP A 90 6.15 -22.93 -11.80
C ASP A 90 5.27 -22.84 -13.04
N TRP A 91 5.35 -21.71 -13.75
CA TRP A 91 4.60 -21.43 -14.99
C TRP A 91 4.84 -22.45 -16.11
N ARG A 92 5.78 -23.39 -15.90
CA ARG A 92 6.11 -24.50 -16.78
C ARG A 92 5.14 -25.68 -16.65
N ASP A 93 4.44 -25.80 -15.52
CA ASP A 93 3.43 -26.86 -15.26
C ASP A 93 1.99 -26.32 -15.31
N ASP A 94 1.81 -25.08 -15.80
CA ASP A 94 0.47 -24.50 -15.95
C ASP A 94 -0.28 -25.18 -17.12
N PRO A 95 -1.44 -25.83 -16.87
CA PRO A 95 -2.17 -26.58 -17.90
C PRO A 95 -2.82 -25.68 -18.97
N PHE A 96 -2.76 -24.36 -18.81
CA PHE A 96 -3.24 -23.39 -19.78
C PHE A 96 -2.11 -22.66 -20.52
N ALA A 97 -0.85 -22.78 -20.08
CA ALA A 97 0.33 -22.24 -20.76
C ALA A 97 0.55 -22.96 -22.09
N GLY A 98 0.10 -22.32 -23.18
CA GLY A 98 0.11 -22.88 -24.54
C GLY A 98 -1.28 -23.15 -25.12
N SER A 99 -2.34 -22.98 -24.33
CA SER A 99 -3.71 -23.05 -24.83
C SER A 99 -4.07 -21.78 -25.63
N PRO A 100 -4.92 -21.88 -26.67
CA PRO A 100 -5.29 -20.76 -27.55
C PRO A 100 -5.99 -19.59 -26.83
N LEU A 101 -6.33 -19.73 -25.54
CA LEU A 101 -6.87 -18.66 -24.70
C LEU A 101 -5.80 -17.66 -24.20
N ALA A 102 -4.50 -18.02 -24.26
CA ALA A 102 -3.40 -17.14 -23.85
C ALA A 102 -3.00 -16.12 -24.93
N ARG A 103 -3.37 -16.36 -26.20
CA ARG A 103 -3.24 -15.39 -27.28
C ARG A 103 -4.51 -14.53 -27.28
N ARG A 104 -4.41 -13.30 -26.77
CA ARG A 104 -5.37 -12.26 -27.16
C ARG A 104 -5.16 -12.00 -28.65
N ASP A 105 -5.94 -12.70 -29.47
CA ASP A 105 -6.10 -12.42 -30.89
C ASP A 105 -6.96 -11.16 -31.09
N GLY A 106 -6.62 -10.42 -32.13
CA GLY A 106 -7.39 -9.31 -32.69
C GLY A 106 -6.77 -7.95 -32.39
N HIS A 107 -6.31 -7.17 -33.36
CA HIS A 107 -6.36 -7.25 -34.82
C HIS A 107 -5.33 -6.25 -35.37
#